data_AF-K0IDI5-F1
#
_entry.id   AF-K0IDI5-F1
#
_cell.length_a   1.000
_cell.length_b   1.000
_cell.length_c   1.000
_cell.angle_alpha   90.00
_cell.angle_beta   90.00
_cell.angle_gamma   90.00
#
_symmetry.space_group_name_H-M   'P 1'
#
loop_
_entity.id
_entity.type
_entity.pdbx_description
1 polymer ?
#
loop_
_entity_poly.entity_id
_entity_poly.type
_entity_poly.pdbx_seq_one_letter_code
_entity_poly.pdbx_strand_id
1 'polypeptide(L)'
;MSTDVLLTNKSSSGIIYELKEKAKWSDDRQEKKTAIKQLSAYGSDALSALEEVFNVTAYDEIRVACVDAINTIKRAASKTEAAAETQTTTETTLTKSESMKEARNF
;
A
#
# COMPACT_ATOMS: atom_id res chain seq x y z
N MET A 1 21.94 1.35 33.71
CA MET A 1 21.19 2.12 32.71
C MET A 1 20.05 1.25 32.25
N SER A 2 18.86 1.46 32.81
CA SER A 2 17.68 0.64 32.51
C SER A 2 16.88 1.28 31.39
N THR A 3 17.03 0.75 30.19
CA THR A 3 16.05 0.81 29.10
C THR A 3 15.65 -0.66 28.92
N ASP A 4 14.45 -1.10 29.25
CA ASP A 4 13.24 -0.80 28.51
C ASP A 4 12.03 -1.08 29.41
N VAL A 5 11.21 -0.05 29.59
CA VAL A 5 9.88 -0.12 30.17
C VAL A 5 8.89 0.04 29.00
N LEU A 6 7.83 -0.77 29.00
CA LEU A 6 6.62 -0.72 28.15
C LEU A 6 6.60 -1.51 26.81
N LEU A 7 6.71 -2.84 26.88
CA LEU A 7 6.03 -3.73 25.91
C LEU A 7 4.80 -4.36 26.56
N THR A 8 3.61 -3.85 26.27
CA THR A 8 2.35 -4.65 26.28
C THR A 8 1.13 -3.92 25.70
N ASN A 9 1.23 -2.64 25.32
CA ASN A 9 0.11 -1.97 24.67
C ASN A 9 0.62 -1.07 23.54
N LYS A 10 1.06 -1.68 22.44
CA LYS A 10 1.63 -0.94 21.31
C LYS A 10 0.50 -0.25 20.55
N SER A 11 0.20 0.97 20.97
CA SER A 11 -0.70 1.86 20.23
C SER A 11 -0.22 1.96 18.78
N SER A 12 -1.14 2.11 17.84
CA SER A 12 -0.84 2.17 16.39
C SER A 12 0.31 3.15 16.07
N SER A 13 0.42 4.25 16.81
CA SER A 13 1.54 5.21 16.75
C SER A 13 2.92 4.60 17.04
N GLY A 14 3.03 3.71 18.04
CA GLY A 14 4.28 3.03 18.38
C GLY A 14 4.71 2.03 17.30
N ILE A 15 3.77 1.37 16.63
CA ILE A 15 4.09 0.46 15.52
C ILE A 15 4.52 1.26 14.29
N ILE A 16 3.82 2.35 13.96
CA ILE A 16 4.20 3.25 12.86
C ILE A 16 5.61 3.79 13.07
N TYR A 17 5.95 4.18 14.31
CA TYR A 17 7.30 4.65 14.64
C TYR A 17 8.37 3.58 14.39
N GLU A 18 8.14 2.34 14.83
CA GLU A 18 9.11 1.26 14.59
C GLU A 18 9.28 0.93 13.12
N LEU A 19 8.17 0.85 12.37
CA LEU A 19 8.23 0.58 10.95
C LEU A 19 8.94 1.71 10.21
N LYS A 20 8.74 2.96 10.63
CA LYS A 20 9.47 4.12 10.11
C LYS A 20 10.97 3.98 10.35
N GLU A 21 11.38 3.72 11.60
CA GLU A 21 12.80 3.58 11.94
C GLU A 21 13.43 2.38 11.21
N LYS A 22 12.70 1.27 11.05
CA LYS A 22 13.15 0.12 10.26
C LYS A 22 13.31 0.46 8.78
N ALA A 23 12.37 1.22 8.21
CA ALA A 23 12.45 1.68 6.82
C ALA A 23 13.61 2.67 6.56
N LYS A 24 13.98 3.48 7.57
CA LYS A 24 15.12 4.41 7.50
C LYS A 24 16.46 3.67 7.65
N TRP A 25 16.58 2.89 8.72
CA TRP A 25 17.88 2.48 9.25
C TRP A 25 18.19 0.99 9.13
N SER A 26 17.26 0.15 8.64
CA SER A 26 17.61 -1.26 8.38
C SER A 26 18.77 -1.33 7.38
N ASP A 27 19.60 -2.35 7.50
CA ASP A 27 20.69 -2.60 6.55
C ASP A 27 20.13 -3.28 5.27
N ASP A 28 19.06 -4.05 5.43
CA ASP A 28 18.49 -4.86 4.37
C ASP A 28 17.41 -4.11 3.57
N ARG A 29 17.59 -4.08 2.25
CA ARG A 29 16.67 -3.38 1.33
C ARG A 29 15.29 -4.03 1.30
N GLN A 30 15.20 -5.34 1.47
CA GLN A 30 13.94 -6.07 1.47
C GLN A 30 13.15 -5.79 2.77
N GLU A 31 13.82 -5.69 3.90
CA GLU A 31 13.24 -5.27 5.17
C GLU A 31 12.70 -3.84 5.09
N LYS A 32 13.44 -2.91 4.47
CA LYS A 32 12.95 -1.54 4.24
C LYS A 32 11.66 -1.52 3.42
N LYS A 33 11.63 -2.25 2.30
CA LYS A 33 10.44 -2.36 1.45
C LYS A 33 9.26 -2.99 2.20
N THR A 34 9.53 -4.00 3.01
CA THR A 34 8.52 -4.67 3.83
C THR A 34 7.93 -3.71 4.86
N ALA A 35 8.77 -2.94 5.56
CA ALA A 35 8.34 -1.94 6.53
C ALA A 35 7.50 -0.83 5.87
N ILE A 36 7.87 -0.36 4.68
CA ILE A 36 7.09 0.61 3.89
C ILE A 36 5.72 0.06 3.50
N LYS A 37 5.66 -1.22 3.08
CA LYS A 37 4.39 -1.88 2.78
C LYS A 37 3.51 -2.06 4.02
N GLN A 38 4.11 -2.30 5.18
CA GLN A 38 3.37 -2.36 6.44
C GLN A 38 2.88 -0.97 6.86
N LEU A 39 3.68 0.09 6.66
CA LEU A 39 3.27 1.47 6.89
C LEU A 39 2.04 1.84 6.07
N SER A 40 1.96 1.43 4.80
CA SER A 40 0.81 1.78 3.96
C SER A 40 -0.52 1.20 4.46
N ALA A 41 -0.49 0.12 5.24
CA ALA A 41 -1.68 -0.47 5.84
C ALA A 41 -2.30 0.40 6.96
N TYR A 42 -1.53 1.32 7.54
CA TYR A 42 -2.02 2.27 8.55
C TYR A 42 -2.68 3.51 7.95
N GLY A 43 -2.75 3.61 6.62
CA GLY A 43 -3.46 4.70 5.96
C GLY A 43 -2.84 6.07 6.21
N SER A 44 -3.69 7.08 6.40
CA SER A 44 -3.30 8.49 6.51
C SER A 44 -2.33 8.77 7.67
N ASP A 45 -2.43 8.02 8.78
CA ASP A 45 -1.54 8.17 9.95
C ASP A 45 -0.06 7.86 9.62
N ALA A 46 0.20 7.06 8.58
CA ALA A 46 1.54 6.71 8.16
C ALA A 46 2.11 7.61 7.05
N LEU A 47 1.34 8.57 6.51
CA LEU A 47 1.81 9.45 5.43
C LEU A 47 3.04 10.25 5.85
N SER A 48 3.00 10.92 7.01
CA SER A 48 4.13 11.69 7.52
C SER A 48 5.37 10.82 7.72
N ALA A 49 5.19 9.58 8.16
CA ALA A 49 6.29 8.62 8.31
C ALA A 49 6.89 8.21 6.96
N LEU A 50 6.06 7.95 5.95
CA LEU A 50 6.50 7.61 4.60
C LEU A 50 7.24 8.76 3.91
N GLU A 51 6.80 10.00 4.10
CA GLU A 51 7.46 11.20 3.58
C GLU A 51 8.83 11.42 4.24
N GLU A 52 8.94 11.19 5.55
CA GLU A 52 10.23 11.25 6.24
C GLU A 52 11.21 10.20 5.71
N VAL A 53 10.76 8.96 5.52
CA VAL A 53 11.58 7.88 4.94
C VAL A 53 12.03 8.24 3.53
N PHE A 54 11.13 8.79 2.70
CA PHE A 54 11.43 9.21 1.34
C PHE A 54 12.54 10.28 1.28
N ASN A 55 12.49 11.25 2.19
CA ASN A 55 13.48 12.33 2.24
C ASN A 55 14.85 11.88 2.78
N VAL A 56 14.88 10.87 3.65
CA VAL A 56 16.13 10.38 4.27
C VAL A 56 16.81 9.31 3.40
N THR A 57 16.06 8.53 2.63
CA THR A 57 16.63 7.37 1.92
C THR A 57 17.44 7.76 0.68
N ALA A 58 18.68 7.24 0.60
CA ALA A 58 19.55 7.40 -0.55
C ALA A 58 19.23 6.42 -1.70
N TYR A 59 18.42 5.39 -1.44
CA TYR A 59 18.16 4.31 -2.39
C TYR A 59 16.92 4.59 -3.24
N ASP A 60 17.08 4.66 -4.56
CA ASP A 60 15.97 4.96 -5.48
C ASP A 60 14.83 3.93 -5.40
N GLU A 61 15.16 2.64 -5.27
CA GLU A 61 14.15 1.57 -5.11
C GLU A 61 13.30 1.72 -3.84
N ILE A 62 13.85 2.33 -2.78
CA ILE A 62 13.15 2.62 -1.54
C ILE A 62 12.29 3.87 -1.72
N ARG A 63 12.81 4.90 -2.42
CA ARG A 63 12.01 6.07 -2.79
C ARG A 63 10.79 5.68 -3.62
N VAL A 64 10.95 4.78 -4.60
CA VAL A 64 9.85 4.25 -5.41
C VAL A 64 8.83 3.54 -4.54
N ALA A 65 9.27 2.70 -3.59
CA ALA A 65 8.37 2.03 -2.66
C ALA A 65 7.58 3.02 -1.78
N CYS A 66 8.22 4.10 -1.30
CA CYS A 66 7.54 5.16 -0.56
C CYS A 66 6.48 5.87 -1.41
N VAL A 67 6.81 6.25 -2.65
CA VAL A 67 5.87 6.92 -3.56
C VAL A 67 4.65 6.02 -3.85
N ASP A 68 4.89 4.72 -4.10
CA ASP A 68 3.80 3.77 -4.34
C ASP A 68 2.90 3.59 -3.10
N ALA A 69 3.50 3.49 -1.92
CA ALA A 69 2.77 3.41 -0.64
C ALA A 69 1.91 4.67 -0.40
N ILE A 70 2.47 5.86 -0.60
CA ILE A 70 1.74 7.14 -0.46
C ILE A 70 0.59 7.22 -1.46
N ASN A 71 0.82 6.85 -2.72
CA ASN A 71 -0.22 6.85 -3.75
C ASN A 71 -1.31 5.82 -3.43
N THR A 72 -0.96 4.68 -2.85
CA THR A 72 -1.92 3.66 -2.41
C THR A 72 -2.83 4.21 -1.31
N ILE A 73 -2.27 4.89 -0.31
CA ILE A 73 -3.04 5.55 0.75
C ILE A 73 -3.97 6.62 0.17
N LYS A 74 -3.44 7.50 -0.69
CA LYS A 74 -4.22 8.57 -1.33
C LYS A 74 -5.36 8.02 -2.17
N ARG A 75 -5.10 6.98 -2.97
CA ARG A 75 -6.13 6.30 -3.77
C ARG A 75 -7.18 5.64 -2.89
N ALA A 76 -6.80 5.02 -1.77
CA ALA A 76 -7.73 4.42 -0.83
C ALA A 76 -8.66 5.49 -0.21
N ALA A 77 -8.11 6.65 0.17
CA ALA A 77 -8.88 7.78 0.69
C ALA A 77 -9.88 8.32 -0.34
N SER A 78 -9.45 8.53 -1.59
CA SER A 78 -10.36 8.97 -2.68
C SER A 78 -11.39 7.91 -3.06
N LYS A 79 -11.07 6.62 -2.89
CA LYS A 79 -12.02 5.52 -3.14
C LYS A 79 -13.09 5.43 -2.05
N THR A 80 -12.81 5.88 -0.83
CA THR A 80 -13.84 6.03 0.22
C THR A 80 -14.86 7.11 -0.16
N GLU A 81 -14.46 8.14 -0.91
CA GLU A 81 -15.37 9.15 -1.46
C GLU A 81 -16.12 8.66 -2.71
N ALA A 82 -15.49 7.82 -3.54
CA ALA A 82 -16.11 7.20 -4.71
C ALA A 82 -16.98 5.97 -4.39
N ALA A 83 -16.99 5.46 -3.15
CA ALA A 83 -17.85 4.34 -2.75
C ALA A 83 -19.32 4.72 -2.51
N ALA A 84 -19.71 5.97 -2.84
CA ALA A 84 -21.11 6.33 -3.10
C ALA A 84 -21.53 6.09 -4.57
N GLU A 85 -20.60 5.84 -5.49
CA GLU A 85 -20.93 5.47 -6.87
C GLU A 85 -20.08 4.30 -7.37
N THR A 86 -20.72 3.13 -7.34
CA THR A 86 -20.66 2.11 -8.40
C THR A 86 -19.28 1.68 -8.87
N GLN A 87 -18.84 0.50 -8.43
CA GLN A 87 -18.25 -0.48 -9.35
C GLN A 87 -18.30 -1.88 -8.78
N THR A 88 -19.44 -2.51 -9.09
CA THR A 88 -19.62 -3.92 -9.40
C THR A 88 -18.37 -4.48 -10.07
N THR A 89 -17.77 -5.47 -9.42
CA THR A 89 -16.77 -6.38 -9.97
C THR A 89 -17.31 -6.97 -11.27
N THR A 90 -16.87 -6.47 -12.42
CA THR A 90 -17.02 -7.19 -13.69
C THR A 90 -15.92 -8.24 -13.73
N GLU A 91 -16.18 -9.38 -13.06
CA GLU A 91 -15.51 -10.63 -13.37
C GLU A 91 -15.66 -10.89 -14.87
N THR A 92 -14.52 -10.93 -15.55
CA THR A 92 -14.42 -11.23 -16.97
C THR A 92 -14.81 -12.69 -17.17
N THR A 93 -16.08 -12.93 -17.52
CA THR A 93 -16.53 -14.21 -18.04
C THR A 93 -15.92 -14.41 -19.43
N LEU A 94 -14.82 -15.16 -19.47
CA LEU A 94 -14.36 -15.85 -20.68
C LEU A 94 -15.40 -16.92 -21.05
N THR A 95 -16.40 -16.54 -21.83
CA THR A 95 -17.18 -17.49 -22.64
C THR A 95 -16.80 -17.27 -24.11
N LYS A 96 -15.94 -18.14 -24.61
CA LYS A 96 -15.69 -18.31 -26.03
C LYS A 96 -16.99 -18.80 -26.67
N SER A 97 -17.79 -17.87 -27.22
CA SER A 97 -18.93 -18.16 -28.08
C SER A 97 -18.52 -17.91 -29.53
N GLU A 98 -18.03 -18.98 -30.18
CA GLU A 98 -17.99 -19.05 -31.64
C GLU A 98 -19.44 -19.06 -32.14
N SER A 99 -19.87 -17.95 -32.74
CA SER A 99 -21.09 -17.87 -33.55
C SER A 99 -20.77 -17.15 -34.84
N MET A 100 -20.87 -17.87 -35.96
CA MET A 100 -21.66 -17.49 -37.15
C MET A 100 -21.23 -18.30 -38.37
N LYS A 101 -22.21 -18.97 -39.00
CA LYS A 101 -22.69 -18.62 -40.35
C LYS A 101 -23.96 -19.43 -40.62
N GLU A 102 -25.11 -18.79 -40.47
CA GLU A 102 -25.80 -18.03 -41.53
C GLU A 102 -26.68 -18.97 -42.35
N ALA A 103 -27.93 -19.10 -41.87
CA ALA A 103 -29.04 -19.58 -42.68
C ALA A 103 -29.44 -18.45 -43.63
N ARG A 104 -29.44 -18.73 -44.94
CA ARG A 104 -30.06 -17.86 -45.95
C ARG A 104 -31.12 -18.67 -46.68
N ASN A 105 -32.38 -18.34 -46.43
CA ASN A 105 -33.51 -18.74 -47.25
C ASN A 105 -33.35 -18.12 -48.65
N PHE A 106 -33.44 -18.94 -49.69
CA PHE A 106 -34.37 -18.79 -50.82
C PHE A 106 -34.44 -20.10 -51.61
#